data_AF-A0A433AXE3-F1
#
_entry.id   AF-A0A433AXE3-F1
#
_cell.length_a   1.000
_cell.length_b   1.000
_cell.length_c   1.000
_cell.angle_alpha   90.00
_cell.angle_beta   90.00
_cell.angle_gamma   90.00
#
_symmetry.space_group_name_H-M   'P 1'
#
loop_
_entity.id
_entity.type
_entity.pdbx_description
1 polymer ?
#
loop_
_entity_poly.entity_id
_entity_poly.type
_entity_poly.pdbx_seq_one_letter_code
_entity_poly.pdbx_strand_id
1 'polypeptide(L)'
;MDRLNNIGKLTISERRQTYPFEDRLKMYSPEKLAKQLEEKEAVESKLMVNGVNLLNKRNMDCDVAIDRMKRRKEMHNRVERQRRDCLVSINQLMDELIELVPDAASETRGKSHHRANGLRKTAQYIRELHKKNMELQMENMMLREQRRSVSPPDQQAPTTPTSPGIVRPVALRYSEPYTPATPYSYPFPLYAKYGQDNAYPNYSYGTSSSQ
;
A
#
# COMPACT_ATOMS: atom_id res chain seq x y z
N MET A 1 39.94 -24.37 28.24
CA MET A 1 40.54 -23.36 29.14
C MET A 1 40.01 -21.96 28.77
N ASP A 2 38.75 -21.84 28.36
CA ASP A 2 38.29 -20.71 27.52
C ASP A 2 37.30 -19.76 28.22
N ARG A 3 37.06 -19.92 29.53
CA ARG A 3 36.04 -19.14 30.26
C ARG A 3 36.54 -17.78 30.79
N LEU A 4 37.83 -17.47 30.69
CA LEU A 4 38.40 -16.25 31.28
C LEU A 4 38.54 -15.07 30.29
N ASN A 5 38.42 -15.31 28.98
CA ASN A 5 38.67 -14.28 27.96
C ASN A 5 37.42 -13.46 27.53
N ASN A 6 36.25 -13.72 28.12
CA ASN A 6 34.99 -13.05 27.72
C ASN A 6 34.43 -12.06 28.74
N ILE A 7 35.16 -11.83 29.85
CA ILE A 7 34.69 -11.00 30.97
C ILE A 7 34.46 -9.54 30.54
N GLY A 8 35.22 -9.03 29.56
CA GLY A 8 35.08 -7.66 29.04
C GLY A 8 33.78 -7.38 28.28
N LYS A 9 33.09 -8.41 27.78
CA LYS A 9 31.85 -8.26 26.98
C LYS A 9 30.56 -8.45 27.79
N LEU A 10 30.66 -8.89 29.04
CA LEU A 10 29.50 -9.12 29.91
C LEU A 10 29.01 -7.81 30.51
N THR A 11 27.68 -7.64 30.52
CA THR A 11 27.03 -6.58 31.28
C THR A 11 27.37 -6.71 32.77
N ILE A 12 27.23 -5.61 33.52
CA ILE A 12 27.55 -5.59 34.96
C ILE A 12 26.73 -6.66 35.72
N SER A 13 25.47 -6.86 35.34
CA SER A 13 24.59 -7.87 35.94
C SER A 13 25.04 -9.31 35.63
N GLU A 14 25.40 -9.60 34.37
CA GLU A 14 25.89 -10.93 33.97
C GLU A 14 27.22 -11.27 34.64
N ARG A 15 28.12 -10.27 34.77
CA ARG A 15 29.38 -10.44 35.49
C ARG A 15 29.20 -10.69 36.98
N ARG A 16 28.14 -10.17 37.59
CA ARG A 16 27.83 -10.42 39.01
C ARG A 16 27.24 -11.81 39.23
N GLN A 17 26.65 -12.43 38.20
CA GLN A 17 26.15 -13.80 38.28
C GLN A 17 27.27 -14.84 38.35
N THR A 18 28.49 -14.51 37.89
CA THR A 18 29.63 -15.42 37.93
C THR A 18 30.30 -15.53 39.30
N TYR A 19 29.93 -14.69 40.29
CA TYR A 19 30.48 -14.78 41.63
C TYR A 19 29.83 -15.89 42.46
N PRO A 20 30.57 -16.47 43.42
CA PRO A 20 30.03 -17.39 44.42
C PRO A 20 28.80 -16.81 45.13
N PHE A 21 27.86 -17.67 45.51
CA PHE A 21 26.56 -17.25 46.05
C PHE A 21 26.68 -16.37 47.31
N GLU A 22 27.62 -16.69 48.19
CA GLU A 22 27.89 -15.95 49.44
C GLU A 22 28.33 -14.51 49.18
N ASP A 23 29.15 -14.29 48.15
CA ASP A 23 29.60 -12.95 47.77
C ASP A 23 28.48 -12.16 47.11
N ARG A 24 27.57 -12.82 46.38
CA ARG A 24 26.35 -12.18 45.86
C ARG A 24 25.45 -11.69 46.99
N LEU A 25 25.23 -12.49 48.02
CA LEU A 25 24.48 -12.10 49.21
C LEU A 25 25.07 -10.86 49.90
N LYS A 26 26.40 -10.78 50.01
CA LYS A 26 27.08 -9.61 50.58
C LYS A 26 26.98 -8.35 49.71
N MET A 27 26.86 -8.50 48.39
CA MET A 27 26.66 -7.37 47.47
C MET A 27 25.22 -6.87 47.45
N TYR A 28 24.25 -7.77 47.63
CA TYR A 28 22.81 -7.50 47.62
C TYR A 28 22.21 -7.58 49.02
N SER A 29 22.93 -7.09 50.04
CA SER A 29 22.35 -7.00 51.37
C SER A 29 21.23 -5.94 51.38
N PRO A 30 20.14 -6.15 52.12
CA PRO A 30 19.03 -5.18 52.21
C PRO A 30 19.52 -3.78 52.57
N GLU A 31 20.49 -3.68 53.48
CA GLU A 31 21.11 -2.41 53.91
C GLU A 31 21.86 -1.70 52.79
N LYS A 32 22.63 -2.43 51.96
CA LYS A 32 23.35 -1.83 50.83
C LYS A 32 22.40 -1.39 49.72
N LEU A 33 21.32 -2.14 49.51
CA LEU A 33 20.28 -1.77 48.54
C LEU A 33 19.52 -0.52 49.00
N ALA A 34 19.17 -0.43 50.28
CA ALA A 34 18.56 0.77 50.86
C ALA A 34 19.47 1.99 50.71
N LYS A 35 20.75 1.85 51.04
CA LYS A 35 21.75 2.93 50.87
C LYS A 35 21.90 3.37 49.41
N GLN A 36 21.90 2.44 48.46
CA GLN A 36 21.96 2.77 47.03
C GLN A 36 20.71 3.48 46.52
N LEU A 37 19.54 3.15 47.07
CA LEU A 37 18.30 3.87 46.77
C LEU A 37 18.36 5.30 47.30
N GLU A 38 18.77 5.48 48.55
CA GLU A 38 18.94 6.79 49.18
C GLU A 38 19.97 7.66 48.43
N GLU A 39 21.11 7.09 48.02
CA GLU A 39 22.12 7.79 47.21
C GLU A 39 21.56 8.21 45.84
N LYS A 40 20.73 7.38 45.20
CA LYS A 40 20.08 7.74 43.93
C LYS A 40 19.06 8.87 44.12
N GLU A 41 18.24 8.80 45.15
CA GLU A 41 17.26 9.84 45.49
C GLU A 41 17.96 11.16 45.87
N ALA A 42 19.10 11.09 46.57
CA ALA A 42 19.93 12.24 46.90
C ALA A 42 20.54 12.88 45.64
N VAL A 43 20.97 12.08 44.66
CA VAL A 43 21.47 12.59 43.38
C VAL A 43 20.34 13.22 42.56
N GLU A 44 19.14 12.61 42.56
CA GLU A 44 17.98 13.14 41.86
C GLU A 44 17.48 14.47 42.47
N SER A 45 17.44 14.56 43.81
CA SER A 45 17.07 15.79 44.52
C SER A 45 18.12 16.89 44.41
N LYS A 46 19.41 16.57 44.37
CA LYS A 46 20.50 17.54 44.09
C LYS A 46 20.40 18.20 42.71
N LEU A 47 19.76 17.53 41.77
CA LEU A 47 19.50 18.03 40.42
C LEU A 47 18.16 18.80 40.32
N MET A 48 17.44 18.97 41.44
CA MET A 48 16.22 19.75 41.54
C MET A 48 16.46 21.05 42.29
N VAL A 49 16.02 22.18 41.72
CA VAL A 49 15.98 23.49 42.37
C VAL A 49 14.55 24.00 42.37
N ASN A 50 14.03 24.35 43.54
CA ASN A 50 12.66 24.86 43.75
C ASN A 50 11.57 23.96 43.14
N GLY A 51 11.73 22.64 43.25
CA GLY A 51 10.80 21.66 42.68
C GLY A 51 10.94 21.45 41.17
N VAL A 52 11.84 22.19 40.49
CA VAL A 52 12.13 22.06 39.06
C VAL A 52 13.42 21.25 38.88
N ASN A 53 13.37 20.13 38.15
CA ASN A 53 14.57 19.36 37.84
C ASN A 53 15.37 20.11 36.76
N LEU A 54 16.55 20.61 37.10
CA LEU A 54 17.41 21.43 36.24
C LEU A 54 17.91 20.67 35.00
N LEU A 55 17.92 19.34 35.06
CA LEU A 55 18.29 18.49 33.92
C LEU A 55 17.06 17.97 33.15
N ASN A 56 15.86 18.47 33.48
CA ASN A 56 14.59 18.08 32.85
C ASN A 56 14.47 16.57 32.59
N LYS A 57 14.90 15.75 33.55
CA LYS A 57 14.78 14.28 33.52
C LYS A 57 13.42 13.80 34.01
N ARG A 58 12.38 14.64 33.98
CA ARG A 58 11.01 14.16 34.25
C ARG A 58 10.44 13.64 32.95
N ASN A 59 9.89 12.43 33.03
CA ASN A 59 9.36 11.63 31.93
C ASN A 59 8.32 12.33 31.03
N MET A 60 7.88 13.55 31.32
CA MET A 60 6.92 14.30 30.49
C MET A 60 7.43 14.52 29.06
N ASP A 61 8.69 14.90 28.88
CA ASP A 61 9.26 15.03 27.52
C ASP A 61 9.48 13.67 26.86
N CYS A 62 9.76 12.63 27.66
CA CYS A 62 9.83 11.25 27.19
C CYS A 62 8.45 10.76 26.73
N ASP A 63 7.38 11.05 27.46
CA ASP A 63 6.01 10.63 27.16
C ASP A 63 5.51 11.34 25.89
N VAL A 64 5.77 12.64 25.77
CA VAL A 64 5.48 13.39 24.54
C VAL A 64 6.30 12.87 23.35
N ALA A 65 7.58 12.55 23.56
CA ALA A 65 8.43 11.96 22.52
C ALA A 65 7.97 10.55 22.11
N ILE A 66 7.55 9.73 23.08
CA ILE A 66 7.00 8.39 22.88
C ILE A 66 5.69 8.48 22.11
N ASP A 67 4.79 9.39 22.49
CA ASP A 67 3.51 9.59 21.80
C ASP A 67 3.72 10.13 20.38
N ARG A 68 4.66 11.05 20.17
CA ARG A 68 5.05 11.50 18.84
C ARG A 68 5.62 10.34 18.00
N MET A 69 6.36 9.43 18.62
CA MET A 69 6.87 8.24 17.94
C MET A 69 5.76 7.23 17.62
N LYS A 70 4.81 6.99 18.54
CA LYS A 70 3.63 6.14 18.32
C LYS A 70 2.78 6.68 17.17
N ARG A 71 2.42 7.97 17.19
CA ARG A 71 1.65 8.61 16.11
C ARG A 71 2.35 8.49 14.75
N ARG A 72 3.69 8.65 14.70
CA ARG A 72 4.46 8.43 13.46
C ARG A 72 4.37 6.99 12.97
N LYS A 73 4.51 6.01 13.86
CA LYS A 73 4.38 4.58 13.53
C LYS A 73 2.97 4.23 13.07
N GLU A 74 1.94 4.73 13.76
CA GLU A 74 0.54 4.53 13.40
C GLU A 74 0.21 5.14 12.04
N MET A 75 0.66 6.37 11.78
CA MET A 75 0.51 7.03 10.50
C MET A 75 1.21 6.24 9.39
N HIS A 76 2.45 5.81 9.61
CA HIS A 76 3.18 4.98 8.66
C HIS A 76 2.47 3.65 8.38
N ASN A 77 2.02 2.95 9.42
CA ASN A 77 1.29 1.71 9.29
C ASN A 77 -0.05 1.90 8.57
N ARG A 78 -0.74 3.01 8.82
CA ARG A 78 -1.99 3.36 8.13
C ARG A 78 -1.73 3.59 6.64
N VAL A 79 -0.71 4.37 6.30
CA VAL A 79 -0.31 4.62 4.90
C VAL A 79 0.06 3.30 4.20
N GLU A 80 0.83 2.43 4.86
CA GLU A 80 1.22 1.15 4.25
C GLU A 80 0.06 0.15 4.15
N ARG A 81 -0.90 0.17 5.07
CA ARG A 81 -2.16 -0.58 4.90
C ARG A 81 -2.93 -0.06 3.70
N GLN A 82 -3.15 1.24 3.61
CA GLN A 82 -3.84 1.83 2.45
C GLN A 82 -3.12 1.53 1.14
N ARG A 83 -1.78 1.58 1.13
CA ARG A 83 -0.97 1.18 -0.03
C ARG A 83 -1.22 -0.29 -0.38
N ARG A 84 -1.20 -1.20 0.59
CA ARG A 84 -1.50 -2.62 0.39
C ARG A 84 -2.92 -2.86 -0.08
N ASP A 85 -3.91 -2.20 0.50
CA ASP A 85 -5.31 -2.33 0.11
C ASP A 85 -5.53 -1.85 -1.33
N CYS A 86 -4.91 -0.72 -1.72
CA CYS A 86 -4.92 -0.24 -3.10
C CYS A 86 -4.21 -1.22 -4.06
N LEU A 87 -3.10 -1.83 -3.64
CA LEU A 87 -2.47 -2.88 -4.43
C LEU A 87 -3.35 -4.12 -4.53
N VAL A 88 -4.08 -4.49 -3.47
CA VAL A 88 -5.05 -5.60 -3.50
C VAL A 88 -6.18 -5.29 -4.46
N SER A 89 -6.75 -4.08 -4.43
CA SER A 89 -7.80 -3.69 -5.39
C SER A 89 -7.27 -3.70 -6.83
N ILE A 90 -6.03 -3.24 -7.07
CA ILE A 90 -5.39 -3.35 -8.39
C ILE A 90 -5.23 -4.82 -8.79
N ASN A 91 -4.84 -5.70 -7.86
CA ASN A 91 -4.68 -7.12 -8.16
C ASN A 91 -6.04 -7.77 -8.52
N GLN A 92 -7.09 -7.44 -7.77
CA GLN A 92 -8.44 -7.90 -8.06
C GLN A 92 -8.89 -7.45 -9.45
N LEU A 93 -8.71 -6.17 -9.78
CA LEU A 93 -9.01 -5.63 -11.12
C LEU A 93 -8.23 -6.32 -12.23
N MET A 94 -6.99 -6.71 -11.96
CA MET A 94 -6.16 -7.45 -12.92
C MET A 94 -6.68 -8.88 -13.14
N ASP A 95 -7.12 -9.54 -12.07
CA ASP A 95 -7.68 -10.89 -12.16
C ASP A 95 -9.02 -10.86 -12.93
N GLU A 96 -9.90 -9.91 -12.63
CA GLU A 96 -11.14 -9.65 -13.38
C GLU A 96 -10.86 -9.39 -14.87
N LEU A 97 -9.84 -8.58 -15.17
CA LEU A 97 -9.46 -8.27 -16.56
C LEU A 97 -8.97 -9.50 -17.32
N ILE A 98 -8.24 -10.39 -16.66
CA ILE A 98 -7.73 -11.64 -17.26
C ILE A 98 -8.88 -12.61 -17.55
N GLU A 99 -9.89 -12.67 -16.68
CA GLU A 99 -11.07 -13.52 -16.86
C GLU A 99 -11.90 -13.14 -18.10
N LEU A 100 -11.99 -11.84 -18.42
CA LEU A 100 -12.72 -11.35 -19.59
C LEU A 100 -12.04 -11.67 -20.92
N VAL A 101 -10.76 -12.07 -20.93
CA VAL A 101 -9.99 -12.34 -22.14
C VAL A 101 -9.99 -13.85 -22.44
N PRO A 102 -10.59 -14.31 -23.56
CA PRO A 102 -10.76 -15.73 -23.85
C PRO A 102 -9.46 -16.56 -23.84
N ASP A 103 -8.38 -16.00 -24.40
CA ASP A 103 -7.07 -16.65 -24.51
C ASP A 103 -6.22 -16.55 -23.24
N ALA A 104 -6.58 -15.64 -22.33
CA ALA A 104 -5.95 -15.55 -21.03
C ALA A 104 -6.67 -16.51 -20.06
N ALA A 105 -8.00 -16.48 -20.00
CA ALA A 105 -8.85 -17.31 -19.17
C ALA A 105 -8.68 -18.83 -19.39
N SER A 106 -8.37 -19.27 -20.61
CA SER A 106 -8.20 -20.70 -20.93
C SER A 106 -6.93 -21.34 -20.35
N GLU A 107 -5.83 -20.60 -20.28
CA GLU A 107 -4.58 -21.04 -19.63
C GLU A 107 -4.64 -20.98 -18.09
N THR A 108 -5.72 -20.41 -17.56
CA THR A 108 -5.86 -19.95 -16.17
C THR A 108 -6.27 -21.03 -15.19
N ARG A 109 -6.90 -22.12 -15.65
CA ARG A 109 -7.45 -23.13 -14.73
C ARG A 109 -6.34 -23.89 -13.99
N GLY A 110 -5.90 -23.34 -12.86
CA GLY A 110 -5.04 -23.99 -11.88
C GLY A 110 -3.61 -23.45 -11.72
N LYS A 111 -3.22 -22.34 -12.39
CA LYS A 111 -1.86 -21.76 -12.26
C LYS A 111 -1.90 -20.26 -12.00
N SER A 112 -0.99 -19.78 -11.15
CA SER A 112 -0.80 -18.35 -10.86
C SER A 112 -0.36 -17.59 -12.11
N HIS A 113 -1.07 -16.52 -12.45
CA HIS A 113 -0.82 -15.75 -13.67
C HIS A 113 0.41 -14.88 -13.56
N HIS A 114 1.28 -14.95 -14.56
CA HIS A 114 2.21 -13.88 -14.79
C HIS A 114 1.45 -12.65 -15.28
N ARG A 115 1.27 -11.67 -14.38
CA ARG A 115 0.54 -10.41 -14.61
C ARG A 115 0.92 -9.70 -15.91
N ALA A 116 2.21 -9.68 -16.23
CA ALA A 116 2.71 -9.07 -17.45
C ALA A 116 2.18 -9.77 -18.72
N ASN A 117 2.02 -11.09 -18.70
CA ASN A 117 1.48 -11.85 -19.82
C ASN A 117 -0.03 -11.64 -19.97
N GLY A 118 -0.76 -11.59 -18.84
CA GLY A 118 -2.17 -11.22 -18.82
C GLY A 118 -2.41 -9.89 -19.53
N LEU A 119 -1.70 -8.83 -19.12
CA LEU A 119 -1.79 -7.51 -19.74
C LEU A 119 -1.45 -7.50 -21.24
N ARG A 120 -0.41 -8.25 -21.65
CA ARG A 120 -0.05 -8.35 -23.08
C ARG A 120 -1.16 -9.00 -23.90
N LYS A 121 -1.75 -10.07 -23.39
CA LYS A 121 -2.88 -10.77 -24.03
C LYS A 121 -4.11 -9.88 -24.09
N THR A 122 -4.44 -9.16 -23.02
CA THR A 122 -5.52 -8.18 -23.02
C THR A 122 -5.30 -7.10 -24.09
N ALA A 123 -4.10 -6.52 -24.16
CA ALA A 123 -3.78 -5.50 -25.16
C ALA A 123 -3.84 -6.03 -26.61
N GLN A 124 -3.47 -7.30 -26.82
CA GLN A 124 -3.64 -7.95 -28.12
C GLN A 124 -5.13 -8.14 -28.45
N TYR A 125 -5.91 -8.66 -27.51
CA TYR A 125 -7.34 -8.89 -27.68
C TYR A 125 -8.11 -7.62 -28.01
N ILE A 126 -7.81 -6.50 -27.34
CA ILE A 126 -8.40 -5.19 -27.66
C ILE A 126 -8.10 -4.76 -29.10
N ARG A 127 -6.85 -4.96 -29.58
CA ARG A 127 -6.48 -4.63 -30.97
C ARG A 127 -7.23 -5.49 -31.98
N GLU A 128 -7.39 -6.78 -31.69
CA GLU A 128 -8.15 -7.70 -32.54
C GLU A 128 -9.63 -7.35 -32.57
N LEU A 129 -10.23 -7.00 -31.43
CA LEU A 129 -11.60 -6.51 -31.36
C LEU A 129 -11.80 -5.23 -32.17
N HIS A 130 -10.88 -4.28 -32.07
CA HIS A 130 -10.92 -3.05 -32.88
C HIS A 130 -10.88 -3.36 -34.37
N LYS A 131 -9.97 -4.24 -34.80
CA LYS A 131 -9.85 -4.66 -36.20
C LYS A 131 -11.16 -5.30 -36.71
N LYS A 132 -11.70 -6.27 -35.97
CA LYS A 132 -12.96 -6.94 -36.32
C LYS A 132 -14.14 -5.96 -36.38
N ASN A 133 -14.21 -5.03 -35.43
CA ASN A 133 -15.27 -4.02 -35.41
C ASN A 133 -15.18 -3.09 -36.64
N MET A 134 -13.98 -2.67 -37.03
CA MET A 134 -13.79 -1.90 -38.26
C MET A 134 -14.20 -2.68 -39.52
N GLU A 135 -13.82 -3.95 -39.63
CA GLU A 135 -14.19 -4.82 -40.76
C GLU A 135 -15.71 -4.97 -40.87
N LEU A 136 -16.39 -5.26 -39.74
CA LEU A 136 -17.84 -5.36 -39.69
C LEU A 136 -18.55 -4.03 -39.99
N GLN A 137 -17.98 -2.90 -39.58
CA GLN A 137 -18.53 -1.58 -39.93
C GLN A 137 -18.43 -1.31 -41.43
N MET A 138 -17.30 -1.68 -42.05
CA MET A 138 -17.10 -1.55 -43.50
C MET A 138 -18.05 -2.47 -44.27
N GLU A 139 -18.22 -3.71 -43.83
CA GLU A 139 -19.19 -4.65 -44.41
C GLU A 139 -20.62 -4.12 -44.29
N ASN A 140 -21.02 -3.66 -43.10
CA ASN A 140 -22.34 -3.05 -42.91
C ASN A 140 -22.54 -1.81 -43.79
N MET A 141 -21.50 -1.00 -44.00
CA MET A 141 -21.57 0.13 -44.91
C MET A 141 -21.82 -0.31 -46.35
N MET A 142 -21.07 -1.30 -46.84
CA MET A 142 -21.25 -1.86 -48.19
C MET A 142 -22.65 -2.48 -48.38
N LEU A 143 -23.13 -3.26 -47.42
CA LEU A 143 -24.47 -3.87 -47.47
C LEU A 143 -25.58 -2.81 -47.44
N ARG A 144 -25.41 -1.72 -46.69
CA ARG A 144 -26.38 -0.60 -46.68
C ARG A 144 -26.40 0.15 -48.01
N GLU A 145 -25.26 0.32 -48.65
CA GLU A 145 -25.19 0.95 -49.97
C GLU A 145 -25.81 0.06 -51.05
N GLN A 146 -25.54 -1.25 -51.01
CA GLN A 146 -26.17 -2.22 -51.91
C GLN A 146 -27.70 -2.21 -51.77
N ARG A 147 -28.23 -2.13 -50.53
CA ARG A 147 -29.67 -1.99 -50.29
C ARG A 147 -30.24 -0.66 -50.78
N ARG A 148 -29.46 0.43 -50.82
CA ARG A 148 -29.90 1.72 -51.39
C ARG A 148 -30.00 1.68 -52.91
N SER A 149 -29.17 0.89 -53.59
CA SER A 149 -29.20 0.75 -55.06
C SER A 149 -30.36 -0.10 -55.60
N VAL A 150 -31.08 -0.82 -54.75
CA VAL A 150 -32.31 -1.54 -55.14
C VAL A 150 -33.51 -0.67 -54.75
N SER A 151 -33.80 0.32 -55.60
CA SER A 151 -35.08 1.01 -55.56
C SER A 151 -36.21 -0.03 -55.69
N PRO A 152 -37.22 -0.05 -54.81
CA PRO A 152 -38.44 -0.79 -55.09
C PRO A 152 -39.01 -0.27 -56.42
N PRO A 153 -39.46 -1.13 -57.35
CA PRO A 153 -40.17 -0.64 -58.51
C PRO A 153 -41.42 0.11 -58.05
N ASP A 154 -41.61 1.32 -58.58
CA ASP A 154 -42.81 2.13 -58.45
C ASP A 154 -44.07 1.27 -58.58
N GLN A 155 -44.71 0.96 -57.45
CA GLN A 155 -46.11 0.59 -57.44
C GLN A 155 -46.89 1.79 -56.92
N GLN A 156 -47.65 2.35 -57.85
CA GLN A 156 -48.57 3.47 -57.70
C GLN A 156 -49.41 3.35 -56.42
N ALA A 157 -49.62 4.50 -55.79
CA ALA A 157 -50.51 4.71 -54.67
C ALA A 157 -51.93 4.18 -54.93
N PRO A 158 -52.64 3.77 -53.86
CA PRO A 158 -53.96 4.33 -53.65
C PRO A 158 -54.13 4.92 -52.25
N THR A 159 -55.02 5.91 -52.22
CA THR A 159 -55.42 6.82 -51.15
C THR A 159 -56.04 6.12 -49.92
N THR A 160 -55.66 6.61 -48.73
CA THR A 160 -56.31 6.68 -47.38
C THR A 160 -57.78 6.21 -47.25
N PRO A 161 -58.30 5.75 -46.06
CA PRO A 161 -58.16 6.47 -44.78
C PRO A 161 -58.25 5.71 -43.42
N THR A 162 -57.84 6.42 -42.36
CA THR A 162 -58.38 6.46 -40.97
C THR A 162 -58.50 5.16 -40.15
N SER A 163 -57.68 5.03 -39.10
CA SER A 163 -58.18 4.78 -37.73
C SER A 163 -57.12 5.06 -36.65
N PRO A 164 -57.52 5.48 -35.42
CA PRO A 164 -56.64 6.03 -34.40
C PRO A 164 -56.13 4.94 -33.45
N GLY A 165 -54.86 5.03 -33.07
CA GLY A 165 -54.24 4.07 -32.15
C GLY A 165 -52.92 4.61 -31.63
N ILE A 166 -53.04 5.59 -30.74
CA ILE A 166 -51.94 6.20 -29.98
C ILE A 166 -51.22 5.10 -29.19
N VAL A 167 -49.97 4.78 -29.55
CA VAL A 167 -48.93 4.42 -28.58
C VAL A 167 -47.62 5.06 -29.03
N ARG A 168 -47.21 6.10 -28.30
CA ARG A 168 -45.93 6.78 -28.45
C ARG A 168 -44.77 5.78 -28.21
N PRO A 169 -43.80 5.62 -29.12
CA PRO A 169 -42.49 5.13 -28.73
C PRO A 169 -41.73 6.28 -28.06
N VAL A 170 -41.28 6.02 -26.84
CA VAL A 170 -40.38 6.88 -26.06
C VAL A 170 -39.13 7.16 -26.88
N ALA A 171 -38.87 8.44 -27.15
CA ALA A 171 -37.63 8.89 -27.77
C ALA A 171 -36.47 8.54 -26.84
N LEU A 172 -35.70 7.51 -27.20
CA LEU A 172 -34.35 7.32 -26.67
C LEU A 172 -33.50 8.48 -27.19
N ARG A 173 -33.36 9.50 -26.33
CA ARG A 173 -32.39 10.58 -26.49
C ARG A 173 -30.98 9.95 -26.51
N TYR A 174 -30.43 9.78 -27.71
CA TYR A 174 -28.99 9.74 -27.87
C TYR A 174 -28.47 11.17 -27.91
N SER A 175 -27.77 11.58 -26.86
CA SER A 175 -26.46 12.25 -26.90
C SER A 175 -26.21 13.04 -25.62
N GLU A 176 -25.22 12.60 -24.85
CA GLU A 176 -24.15 13.51 -24.46
C GLU A 176 -22.82 12.80 -24.76
N PRO A 177 -21.89 13.41 -25.52
CA PRO A 177 -20.55 12.88 -25.65
C PRO A 177 -19.84 13.04 -24.31
N TYR A 178 -19.43 11.91 -23.73
CA TYR A 178 -18.56 11.85 -22.57
C TYR A 178 -17.24 12.55 -22.93
N THR A 179 -17.06 13.80 -22.49
CA THR A 179 -15.74 14.43 -22.46
C THR A 179 -14.91 13.65 -21.43
N PRO A 180 -13.73 13.12 -21.78
CA PRO A 180 -12.87 12.51 -20.79
C PRO A 180 -12.53 13.59 -19.76
N ALA A 181 -12.99 13.38 -18.53
CA ALA A 181 -12.55 14.16 -17.39
C ALA A 181 -11.01 14.18 -17.43
N THR A 182 -10.46 15.38 -17.49
CA THR A 182 -9.03 15.63 -17.30
C THR A 182 -8.53 14.77 -16.14
N PRO A 183 -7.39 14.07 -16.27
CA PRO A 183 -6.87 13.27 -15.19
C PRO A 183 -6.79 14.16 -13.95
N TYR A 184 -7.52 13.75 -12.92
CA TYR A 184 -7.49 14.35 -11.60
C TYR A 184 -6.03 14.37 -11.18
N SER A 185 -5.39 15.52 -11.37
CA SER A 185 -4.04 15.78 -10.94
C SER A 185 -4.09 15.77 -9.42
N TYR A 186 -3.89 14.58 -8.85
CA TYR A 186 -3.59 14.45 -7.45
C TYR A 186 -2.49 15.46 -7.14
N PRO A 187 -2.70 16.40 -6.21
CA PRO A 187 -1.58 17.17 -5.68
C PRO A 187 -0.69 16.13 -5.00
N PHE A 188 0.37 15.73 -5.70
CA PHE A 188 1.53 15.13 -5.07
C PHE A 188 1.86 16.04 -3.89
N PRO A 189 1.79 15.56 -2.63
CA PRO A 189 2.38 16.32 -1.56
C PRO A 189 3.85 16.44 -1.94
N LEU A 190 4.26 17.66 -2.29
CA LEU A 190 5.65 18.05 -2.41
C LEU A 190 6.36 17.41 -1.22
N TYR A 191 7.21 16.43 -1.50
CA TYR A 191 8.12 15.88 -0.53
C TYR A 191 8.90 17.08 -0.02
N ALA A 192 8.50 17.58 1.14
CA ALA A 192 9.22 18.61 1.84
C ALA A 192 10.61 18.01 2.09
N LYS A 193 11.56 18.61 1.41
CA LYS A 193 13.00 18.37 1.44
C LYS A 193 13.49 18.68 2.86
N TYR A 194 13.19 17.82 3.82
CA TYR A 194 13.76 17.91 5.16
C TYR A 194 14.99 17.03 5.22
N GLY A 195 16.15 17.69 5.15
CA GLY A 195 17.36 17.29 5.87
C GLY A 195 17.98 15.96 5.45
N GLN A 196 18.90 16.02 4.49
CA GLN A 196 20.20 15.39 4.68
C GLN A 196 20.67 15.78 6.10
N ASP A 197 20.68 14.83 7.05
CA ASP A 197 21.49 14.85 8.28
C ASP A 197 21.15 13.66 9.23
N ASN A 198 20.67 12.52 8.70
CA ASN A 198 20.61 11.29 9.49
C ASN A 198 21.48 10.22 8.84
N ALA A 199 22.75 10.25 9.22
CA ALA A 199 23.65 9.12 9.09
C ALA A 199 23.02 7.93 9.82
N TYR A 200 22.52 6.94 9.07
CA TYR A 200 22.17 5.64 9.64
C TYR A 200 23.46 4.96 10.09
N PRO A 201 23.58 4.47 11.34
CA PRO A 201 24.65 3.57 11.70
C PRO A 201 24.47 2.26 10.92
N ASN A 202 25.49 1.94 10.13
CA ASN A 202 25.60 0.76 9.31
C ASN A 202 25.74 -0.48 10.23
N TYR A 203 24.66 -1.23 10.44
CA TYR A 203 24.73 -2.52 11.13
C TYR A 203 25.22 -3.58 10.15
N SER A 204 26.54 -3.80 10.16
CA SER A 204 27.18 -4.95 9.54
C SER A 204 26.78 -6.22 10.30
N TYR A 205 25.95 -7.05 9.67
CA TYR A 205 25.74 -8.43 10.11
C TYR A 205 26.93 -9.26 9.63
N GLY A 206 27.87 -9.53 10.54
CA GLY A 206 28.94 -10.49 10.30
C GLY A 206 28.36 -11.90 10.22
N THR A 207 28.31 -12.48 9.02
CA THR A 207 28.08 -13.90 8.83
C THR A 207 29.40 -14.63 9.05
N SER A 208 29.60 -15.16 10.26
CA SER A 208 30.65 -16.13 10.54
C SER A 208 30.23 -17.50 9.99
N SER A 209 30.78 -17.84 8.82
CA SER A 209 30.83 -19.19 8.27
C SER A 209 31.97 -19.94 8.95
N SER A 210 31.64 -21.01 9.69
CA SER A 210 32.62 -21.98 10.19
C SER A 210 32.87 -23.03 9.10
N GLN A 211 34.16 -23.25 8.81
CA GLN A 211 34.71 -24.54 8.38
C GLN A 211 35.40 -25.18 9.58
#